data_AF-A0A2D3WEW4-F1
#
_entry.id   AF-A0A2D3WEW4-F1
#
_cell.length_a   1.000
_cell.length_b   1.000
_cell.length_c   1.000
_cell.angle_alpha   90.00
_cell.angle_beta   90.00
_cell.angle_gamma   90.00
#
_symmetry.space_group_name_H-M   'P 1'
#
loop_
_entity.id
_entity.type
_entity.pdbx_description
1 polymer ?
#
loop_
_entity_poly.entity_id
_entity_poly.type
_entity_poly.pdbx_seq_one_letter_code
_entity_poly.pdbx_strand_id
1 'polypeptide(L)'
;MGKRFLIGAIAAIALSGTLCANEYDLKDNMYKLNNYMMIMQAGFIEGDKQKALKAAEALGVESQKLLGNEAMMSKMLPKDKAHKARIASTSAHLITDNVDIIKSSMDNVRRDTAQNAYLDIQRACMRCHNLVRDW
;
A
#
# COMPACT_ATOMS: atom_id res chain seq x y z
N MET A 1 -25.46 41.66 -38.61
CA MET A 1 -25.89 40.66 -37.60
C MET A 1 -24.69 39.86 -37.16
N GLY A 2 -24.44 39.83 -35.84
CA GLY A 2 -23.78 38.74 -35.10
C GLY A 2 -22.32 38.42 -35.40
N LYS A 3 -21.42 38.81 -34.49
CA LYS A 3 -20.36 37.96 -33.91
C LYS A 3 -19.55 38.78 -32.88
N ARG A 4 -20.24 39.19 -31.82
CA ARG A 4 -19.64 39.26 -30.48
C ARG A 4 -19.70 37.82 -29.91
N PHE A 5 -18.87 37.53 -28.91
CA PHE A 5 -18.62 36.22 -28.31
C PHE A 5 -17.47 35.44 -28.95
N LEU A 6 -16.27 35.66 -28.40
CA LEU A 6 -15.22 34.64 -28.19
C LEU A 6 -14.09 35.26 -27.36
N ILE A 7 -14.43 35.88 -26.23
CA ILE A 7 -13.46 36.21 -25.18
C ILE A 7 -14.09 35.71 -23.88
N GLY A 8 -13.46 34.71 -23.28
CA GLY A 8 -13.83 34.22 -21.95
C GLY A 8 -14.17 32.75 -21.91
N ALA A 9 -13.14 31.89 -21.94
CA ALA A 9 -13.16 30.58 -21.28
C ALA A 9 -11.77 29.90 -21.38
N ILE A 10 -10.72 30.53 -20.85
CA ILE A 10 -9.50 29.80 -20.43
C ILE A 10 -9.09 30.36 -19.08
N ALA A 11 -9.91 30.11 -18.07
CA ALA A 11 -9.60 30.38 -16.67
C ALA A 11 -10.19 29.25 -15.82
N ALA A 12 -9.82 28.02 -16.13
CA ALA A 12 -10.14 26.86 -15.31
C ALA A 12 -9.17 25.73 -15.66
N ILE A 13 -7.95 25.78 -15.12
CA ILE A 13 -7.19 24.66 -14.54
C ILE A 13 -6.08 25.34 -13.72
N ALA A 14 -6.44 25.80 -12.53
CA ALA A 14 -5.48 26.14 -11.48
C ALA A 14 -6.01 25.58 -10.16
N LEU A 15 -6.40 24.30 -10.18
CA LEU A 15 -6.47 23.49 -8.98
C LEU A 15 -5.21 22.60 -8.94
N SER A 16 -4.05 23.25 -9.08
CA SER A 16 -2.77 22.63 -8.75
C SER A 16 -2.64 22.69 -7.23
N GLY A 17 -3.30 21.77 -6.53
CA GLY A 17 -2.92 21.44 -5.17
C GLY A 17 -1.44 21.08 -5.22
N THR A 18 -0.60 21.83 -4.51
CA THR A 18 0.84 21.60 -4.42
C THR A 18 1.06 20.27 -3.70
N LEU A 19 0.97 19.15 -4.42
CA LEU A 19 1.36 17.85 -3.90
C LEU A 19 2.87 17.93 -3.62
N CYS A 20 3.24 17.89 -2.36
CA CYS A 20 4.65 17.86 -1.96
C CYS A 20 5.31 16.60 -2.52
N ALA A 21 6.59 16.65 -2.89
CA ALA A 21 7.33 15.50 -3.43
C ALA A 21 7.18 14.23 -2.57
N ASN A 22 7.14 14.38 -1.24
CA ASN A 22 6.93 13.28 -0.29
C ASN A 22 5.59 12.54 -0.46
N GLU A 23 4.53 13.24 -0.90
CA GLU A 23 3.21 12.64 -1.11
C GLU A 23 3.16 11.81 -2.40
N TYR A 24 3.85 12.29 -3.45
CA TYR A 24 4.02 11.54 -4.70
C TYR A 24 4.81 10.24 -4.45
N ASP A 25 5.93 10.33 -3.72
CA ASP A 25 6.73 9.16 -3.35
C ASP A 25 5.94 8.16 -2.51
N LEU A 26 5.13 8.61 -1.54
CA LEU A 26 4.32 7.71 -0.71
C LEU A 26 3.27 6.97 -1.56
N LYS A 27 2.62 7.65 -2.49
CA LYS A 27 1.62 7.03 -3.37
C LYS A 27 2.23 5.93 -4.25
N ASP A 28 3.36 6.21 -4.87
CA ASP A 28 4.06 5.25 -5.74
C ASP A 28 4.56 4.04 -4.95
N ASN A 29 5.05 4.27 -3.73
CA ASN A 29 5.40 3.21 -2.79
C ASN A 29 4.19 2.31 -2.48
N MET A 30 3.00 2.87 -2.27
CA MET A 30 1.79 2.07 -2.03
C MET A 30 1.35 1.27 -3.27
N TYR A 31 1.52 1.81 -4.49
CA TYR A 31 1.29 1.03 -5.70
C TYR A 31 2.25 -0.15 -5.83
N LYS A 32 3.52 0.03 -5.46
CA LYS A 32 4.51 -1.04 -5.42
C LYS A 32 4.08 -2.15 -4.45
N LEU A 33 3.63 -1.82 -3.24
CA LEU A 33 3.11 -2.81 -2.28
C LEU A 33 1.87 -3.53 -2.82
N ASN A 34 0.94 -2.81 -3.44
CA ASN A 34 -0.24 -3.41 -4.06
C ASN A 34 0.12 -4.38 -5.20
N ASN A 35 1.14 -4.07 -6.00
CA ASN A 35 1.59 -4.98 -7.05
C ASN A 35 2.07 -6.32 -6.49
N TYR A 36 2.82 -6.32 -5.38
CA TYR A 36 3.19 -7.58 -4.72
C TYR A 36 1.97 -8.36 -4.24
N MET A 37 0.94 -7.69 -3.71
CA MET A 37 -0.32 -8.35 -3.34
C MET A 37 -1.02 -9.00 -4.53
N MET A 38 -1.05 -8.34 -5.68
CA MET A 38 -1.63 -8.88 -6.91
C MET A 38 -0.85 -10.09 -7.44
N ILE A 39 0.48 -10.01 -7.45
CA ILE A 39 1.35 -11.12 -7.88
C ILE A 39 1.19 -12.31 -6.93
N MET A 40 1.13 -12.06 -5.62
CA MET A 40 0.94 -13.09 -4.61
C MET A 40 -0.39 -13.81 -4.79
N GLN A 41 -1.48 -13.05 -4.99
CA GLN A 41 -2.80 -13.59 -5.26
C GLN A 41 -2.82 -14.45 -6.53
N ALA A 42 -2.19 -13.97 -7.61
CA ALA A 42 -2.06 -14.71 -8.85
C ALA A 42 -1.31 -16.04 -8.63
N GLY A 43 -0.21 -16.03 -7.86
CA GLY A 43 0.50 -17.25 -7.49
C GLY A 43 -0.37 -18.25 -6.72
N PHE A 44 -1.20 -17.77 -5.78
CA PHE A 44 -2.16 -18.63 -5.10
C PHE A 44 -3.21 -19.21 -6.06
N ILE A 45 -3.78 -18.43 -6.97
CA ILE A 45 -4.82 -18.88 -7.92
C ILE A 45 -4.25 -19.90 -8.91
N GLU A 46 -3.07 -19.63 -9.46
CA GLU A 46 -2.39 -20.47 -10.45
C GLU A 46 -1.79 -21.75 -9.84
N GLY A 47 -1.70 -21.83 -8.51
CA GLY A 47 -0.96 -22.90 -7.82
C GLY A 47 0.56 -22.75 -7.92
N ASP A 48 1.05 -21.58 -8.34
CA ASP A 48 2.48 -21.26 -8.37
C ASP A 48 2.97 -20.79 -6.99
N LYS A 49 3.43 -21.77 -6.21
CA LYS A 49 4.03 -21.58 -4.89
C LYS A 49 5.16 -20.56 -4.91
N GLN A 50 6.05 -20.62 -5.90
CA GLN A 50 7.26 -19.78 -5.88
C GLN A 50 6.94 -18.33 -6.24
N LYS A 51 5.99 -18.11 -7.15
CA LYS A 51 5.45 -16.78 -7.45
C LYS A 51 4.81 -16.14 -6.22
N ALA A 52 3.99 -16.89 -5.48
CA ALA A 52 3.39 -16.41 -4.24
C ALA A 52 4.45 -16.09 -3.17
N LEU A 53 5.41 -16.99 -2.95
CA LEU A 53 6.45 -16.84 -1.93
C LEU A 53 7.35 -15.62 -2.19
N LYS A 54 7.86 -15.48 -3.42
CA LYS A 54 8.73 -14.35 -3.79
C LYS A 54 8.00 -13.01 -3.64
N ALA A 55 6.71 -12.95 -3.99
CA ALA A 55 5.91 -11.76 -3.81
C ALA A 55 5.68 -11.44 -2.32
N ALA A 56 5.45 -12.45 -1.48
CA ALA A 56 5.33 -12.29 -0.03
C ALA A 56 6.62 -11.74 0.60
N GLU A 57 7.76 -12.33 0.27
CA GLU A 57 9.06 -11.87 0.78
C GLU A 57 9.35 -10.42 0.37
N ALA A 58 9.13 -10.09 -0.91
CA ALA A 58 9.31 -8.73 -1.40
C ALA A 58 8.37 -7.73 -0.72
N LEU A 59 7.10 -8.11 -0.51
CA LEU A 59 6.14 -7.29 0.20
C LEU A 59 6.59 -7.00 1.64
N GLY A 60 7.04 -8.02 2.38
CA GLY A 60 7.49 -7.87 3.76
C GLY A 60 8.68 -6.93 3.89
N VAL A 61 9.72 -7.13 3.06
CA VAL A 61 10.91 -6.27 3.05
C VAL A 61 10.56 -4.82 2.74
N GLU A 62 9.78 -4.59 1.69
CA GLU A 62 9.45 -3.23 1.25
C GLU A 62 8.49 -2.56 2.23
N SER A 63 7.53 -3.29 2.80
CA SER A 63 6.62 -2.77 3.82
C SER A 63 7.38 -2.35 5.08
N GLN A 64 8.33 -3.16 5.55
CA GLN A 64 9.15 -2.80 6.71
C GLN A 64 10.05 -1.59 6.43
N LYS A 65 10.66 -1.52 5.23
CA LYS A 65 11.49 -0.39 4.81
C LYS A 65 10.70 0.92 4.75
N LEU A 66 9.50 0.89 4.19
CA LEU A 66 8.69 2.07 3.92
C LEU A 66 7.89 2.54 5.14
N LEU A 67 7.31 1.59 5.87
CA LEU A 67 6.30 1.89 6.89
C LEU A 67 6.80 1.59 8.31
N GLY A 68 7.83 0.76 8.48
CA GLY A 68 8.30 0.28 9.78
C GLY A 68 8.99 1.33 10.66
N ASN A 69 9.46 2.45 10.07
CA ASN A 69 10.06 3.54 10.83
C ASN A 69 9.03 4.64 11.11
N GLU A 70 8.49 4.66 12.32
CA GLU A 70 7.48 5.64 12.77
C GLU A 70 7.94 7.09 12.59
N ALA A 71 9.21 7.40 12.88
CA ALA A 71 9.73 8.76 12.77
C ALA A 71 9.85 9.22 11.31
N MET A 72 10.22 8.31 10.40
CA MET A 72 10.22 8.58 8.96
C MET A 72 8.79 8.75 8.44
N MET A 73 7.89 7.84 8.82
CA MET A 73 6.50 7.88 8.38
C MET A 73 5.78 9.14 8.86
N SER A 74 6.06 9.61 10.08
CA SER A 74 5.52 10.86 10.61
C SER A 74 5.87 12.08 9.74
N LYS A 75 7.03 12.07 9.06
CA LYS A 75 7.46 13.13 8.13
C LYS A 75 6.84 13.01 6.74
N MET A 76 6.40 11.82 6.35
CA MET A 76 5.77 11.54 5.05
C MET A 76 4.25 11.77 5.09
N LEU A 77 3.64 11.70 6.27
CA LEU A 77 2.21 11.99 6.44
C LEU A 77 1.92 13.50 6.45
N PRO A 78 0.70 13.91 6.08
CA PRO A 78 0.20 15.26 6.35
C PRO A 78 0.36 15.63 7.83
N LYS A 79 0.61 16.92 8.11
CA LYS A 79 0.94 17.41 9.48
C LYS A 79 -0.12 17.04 10.52
N ASP A 80 -1.39 17.12 10.16
CA ASP A 80 -2.54 16.75 10.99
C ASP A 80 -2.65 15.23 11.23
N LYS A 81 -2.00 14.42 10.39
CA LYS A 81 -2.01 12.96 10.45
C LYS A 81 -0.69 12.35 10.94
N ALA A 82 0.33 13.17 11.22
CA ALA A 82 1.65 12.73 11.66
C ALA A 82 1.62 11.83 12.91
N HIS A 83 0.64 12.05 13.81
CA HIS A 83 0.42 11.23 15.01
C HIS A 83 -0.03 9.79 14.70
N LYS A 84 -0.50 9.53 13.48
CA LYS A 84 -0.97 8.22 13.02
C LYS A 84 0.16 7.35 12.45
N ALA A 85 1.40 7.84 12.42
CA ALA A 85 2.56 7.10 11.92
C ALA A 85 2.75 5.72 12.58
N ARG A 86 2.41 5.60 13.87
CA ARG A 86 2.43 4.32 14.60
C ARG A 86 1.51 3.26 14.01
N ILE A 87 0.40 3.67 13.38
CA ILE A 87 -0.54 2.74 12.75
C ILE A 87 0.12 2.09 11.54
N ALA A 88 0.84 2.88 10.74
CA ALA A 88 1.58 2.37 9.59
C ALA A 88 2.73 1.42 10.00
N SER A 89 3.51 1.76 11.03
CA SER A 89 4.57 0.88 11.53
C SER A 89 4.01 -0.42 12.12
N THR A 90 2.88 -0.35 12.83
CA THR A 90 2.18 -1.54 13.31
C THR A 90 1.70 -2.42 12.15
N SER A 91 1.13 -1.82 11.10
CA SER A 91 0.73 -2.56 9.90
C SER A 91 1.93 -3.21 9.20
N ALA A 92 3.10 -2.55 9.16
CA ALA A 92 4.33 -3.12 8.60
C ALA A 92 4.76 -4.41 9.33
N HIS A 93 4.69 -4.41 10.66
CA HIS A 93 4.97 -5.57 11.48
C HIS A 93 3.98 -6.70 11.23
N LEU A 94 2.67 -6.41 11.23
CA LEU A 94 1.64 -7.40 10.92
C LEU A 94 1.82 -8.02 9.53
N ILE A 95 2.23 -7.22 8.53
CA ILE A 95 2.55 -7.73 7.20
C ILE A 95 3.73 -8.69 7.27
N THR A 96 4.82 -8.31 7.96
CA THR A 96 6.02 -9.13 8.08
C THR A 96 5.75 -10.45 8.81
N ASP A 97 5.00 -10.41 9.91
CA ASP A 97 4.63 -11.60 10.68
C ASP A 97 3.83 -12.59 9.81
N ASN A 98 2.89 -12.09 9.02
CA ASN A 98 2.11 -12.92 8.10
C ASN A 98 2.94 -13.44 6.91
N VAL A 99 3.94 -12.70 6.46
CA VAL A 99 4.90 -13.19 5.46
C VAL A 99 5.68 -14.39 6.01
N ASP A 100 6.07 -14.38 7.29
CA ASP A 100 6.72 -15.54 7.91
C ASP A 100 5.77 -16.74 8.08
N ILE A 101 4.48 -16.51 8.34
CA ILE A 101 3.47 -17.57 8.30
C ILE A 101 3.35 -18.16 6.90
N ILE A 102 3.30 -17.31 5.86
CA ILE A 102 3.28 -17.77 4.45
C ILE A 102 4.50 -18.63 4.17
N LYS A 103 5.71 -18.11 4.43
CA LYS A 103 6.99 -18.81 4.20
C LYS A 103 7.02 -20.18 4.87
N SER A 104 6.56 -20.27 6.10
CA SER A 104 6.55 -21.52 6.87
C SER A 104 5.41 -22.47 6.47
N SER A 105 4.41 -22.03 5.70
CA SER A 105 3.17 -22.78 5.38
C SER A 105 3.00 -23.10 3.89
N MET A 106 4.04 -22.99 3.07
CA MET A 106 3.95 -23.22 1.62
C MET A 106 3.89 -24.69 1.18
N ASP A 107 3.64 -25.66 2.05
CA ASP A 107 3.39 -27.04 1.62
C ASP A 107 1.91 -27.27 1.25
N ASN A 108 1.62 -28.41 0.61
CA ASN A 108 0.27 -28.70 0.13
C ASN A 108 -0.76 -28.91 1.25
N VAL A 109 -0.31 -29.20 2.48
CA VAL A 109 -1.19 -29.45 3.62
C VAL A 109 -1.59 -28.12 4.27
N ARG A 110 -0.70 -27.14 4.28
CA ARG A 110 -0.86 -25.85 4.96
C ARG A 110 -1.14 -24.69 4.00
N ARG A 111 -1.52 -24.98 2.75
CA ARG A 111 -1.82 -23.96 1.74
C ARG A 111 -2.93 -23.01 2.18
N ASP A 112 -3.94 -23.52 2.88
CA ASP A 112 -5.03 -22.74 3.48
C ASP A 112 -4.49 -21.76 4.55
N THR A 113 -3.51 -22.18 5.35
CA THR A 113 -2.83 -21.33 6.34
C THR A 113 -2.09 -20.18 5.65
N ALA A 114 -1.36 -20.47 4.56
CA ALA A 114 -0.71 -19.43 3.77
C ALA A 114 -1.73 -18.45 3.13
N GLN A 115 -2.86 -18.96 2.64
CA GLN A 115 -3.92 -18.13 2.07
C GLN A 115 -4.62 -17.26 3.13
N ASN A 116 -4.83 -17.79 4.35
CA ASN A 116 -5.38 -17.02 5.46
C ASN A 116 -4.42 -15.90 5.89
N ALA A 117 -3.12 -16.18 5.96
CA ALA A 117 -2.10 -15.15 6.22
C ALA A 117 -2.09 -14.05 5.13
N TYR A 118 -2.33 -14.39 3.87
CA TYR A 118 -2.53 -13.38 2.81
C TYR A 118 -3.76 -12.47 3.09
N LEU A 119 -4.88 -13.03 3.56
CA LEU A 119 -6.05 -12.24 3.95
C LEU A 119 -5.76 -11.36 5.18
N ASP A 120 -4.95 -11.85 6.11
CA ASP A 120 -4.49 -11.07 7.28
C ASP A 120 -3.62 -9.89 6.86
N ILE A 121 -2.74 -10.07 5.85
CA ILE A 121 -2.00 -8.98 5.21
C ILE A 121 -2.96 -7.95 4.59
N GLN A 122 -3.98 -8.40 3.85
CA GLN A 122 -4.99 -7.49 3.30
C GLN A 122 -5.68 -6.68 4.42
N ARG A 123 -6.04 -7.33 5.54
CA ARG A 123 -6.63 -6.65 6.70
C ARG A 123 -5.67 -5.63 7.31
N ALA A 124 -4.37 -5.91 7.38
CA ALA A 124 -3.37 -4.96 7.85
C ALA A 124 -3.27 -3.72 6.94
N CYS A 125 -3.32 -3.91 5.62
CA CYS A 125 -3.39 -2.82 4.63
C CYS A 125 -4.66 -1.97 4.81
N MET A 126 -5.82 -2.62 4.91
CA MET A 126 -7.10 -1.93 5.08
C MET A 126 -7.18 -1.18 6.40
N ARG A 127 -6.65 -1.74 7.49
CA ARG A 127 -6.56 -1.06 8.79
C ARG A 127 -5.77 0.25 8.66
N CYS A 128 -4.61 0.23 8.01
CA CYS A 128 -3.82 1.44 7.78
C CYS A 128 -4.60 2.46 6.94
N HIS A 129 -5.20 2.02 5.82
CA HIS A 129 -5.96 2.93 4.95
C HIS A 129 -7.17 3.55 5.65
N ASN A 130 -7.96 2.77 6.39
CA ASN A 130 -9.14 3.26 7.07
C ASN A 130 -8.81 4.23 8.21
N LEU A 131 -7.72 3.98 8.94
CA LEU A 131 -7.37 4.77 10.12
C LEU A 131 -6.43 5.94 9.82
N VAL A 132 -5.64 5.88 8.75
CA VAL A 132 -4.66 6.93 8.39
C VAL A 132 -5.23 7.81 7.29
N ARG A 133 -5.82 7.24 6.24
CA ARG A 133 -6.35 8.02 5.12
C ARG A 133 -7.74 8.57 5.39
N ASP A 134 -8.48 7.98 6.34
CA ASP A 134 -9.83 8.38 6.77
C ASP A 134 -10.71 8.75 5.56
N TRP A 135 -11.26 7.72 4.91
CA TRP A 135 -12.26 7.88 3.85
C TRP A 135 -13.50 8.66 4.30
#